data_AF-A0A7K1B7V3-F1
#
_entry.id   AF-A0A7K1B7V3-F1
#
_cell.length_a   1.000
_cell.length_b   1.000
_cell.length_c   1.000
_cell.angle_alpha   90.00
_cell.angle_beta   90.00
_cell.angle_gamma   90.00
#
_symmetry.space_group_name_H-M   'P 1'
#
loop_
_entity.id
_entity.type
_entity.pdbx_description
1 polymer ?
#
loop_
_entity_poly.entity_id
_entity_poly.type
_entity_poly.pdbx_seq_one_letter_code
_entity_poly.pdbx_strand_id
1 'polypeptide(L)'
;MSSQGQFSAGALRGAGRGVVDHRLARRHLVNEFRRGRLRQDQVCDAHPELIRAARNLGTESRSTCPICQEAKLRLVTYVFGS
;
A
#
# COMPACT_ATOMS: atom_id res chain seq x y z
N MET A 1 4.57 18.19 4.36
CA MET A 1 4.86 18.08 2.91
C MET A 1 4.21 16.81 2.38
N SER A 2 2.90 16.86 2.15
CA SER A 2 2.10 15.73 1.67
C SER A 2 1.90 15.93 0.16
N SER A 3 2.59 15.18 -0.68
CA SER A 3 2.33 15.16 -2.12
C SER A 3 1.09 14.29 -2.38
N GLN A 4 -0.08 14.91 -2.27
CA GLN A 4 -1.31 14.36 -2.82
C GLN A 4 -1.17 14.37 -4.35
N GLY A 5 -0.73 13.25 -4.93
CA GLY A 5 -0.91 13.00 -6.36
C GLY A 5 -2.41 13.00 -6.66
N GLN A 6 -2.97 14.13 -7.05
CA GLN A 6 -4.38 14.26 -7.39
C GLN A 6 -4.63 13.59 -8.75
N PHE A 7 -5.61 12.68 -8.81
CA PHE A 7 -6.25 12.32 -10.07
C PHE A 7 -7.03 13.54 -10.57
N SER A 8 -6.36 14.46 -11.26
CA SER A 8 -7.01 15.64 -11.82
C SER A 8 -7.61 15.28 -13.19
N ALA A 9 -8.65 16.01 -13.61
CA ALA A 9 -9.19 15.90 -14.97
C ALA A 9 -8.11 16.14 -16.05
N GLY A 10 -7.02 16.85 -15.71
CA GLY A 10 -5.85 17.04 -16.57
C GLY A 10 -5.07 15.74 -16.84
N ALA A 11 -5.03 14.79 -15.90
CA ALA A 11 -4.39 13.49 -16.09
C ALA A 11 -5.13 12.62 -17.13
N LEU A 12 -6.43 12.82 -17.29
CA LEU A 12 -7.26 12.11 -18.28
C LEU A 12 -7.07 12.67 -19.71
N ARG A 13 -6.54 13.88 -19.87
CA ARG A 13 -6.35 14.55 -21.18
C ARG A 13 -5.05 14.15 -21.90
N GLY A 14 -4.30 13.17 -21.38
CA GLY A 14 -3.19 12.53 -22.11
C GLY A 14 -1.93 13.38 -22.35
N ALA A 15 -1.80 14.55 -21.73
CA ALA A 15 -0.69 15.48 -21.99
C ALA A 15 0.63 15.15 -21.26
N GLY A 16 0.75 13.96 -20.64
CA GLY A 16 1.94 13.56 -19.88
C GLY A 16 2.13 12.05 -19.80
N ARG A 17 3.31 11.61 -19.33
CA ARG A 17 3.62 10.20 -19.06
C ARG A 17 2.49 9.58 -18.24
N GLY A 18 1.89 8.49 -18.72
CA GLY A 18 0.77 7.84 -18.03
C GLY A 18 1.18 7.42 -16.62
N VAL A 19 0.62 8.08 -15.61
CA VAL A 19 0.85 7.74 -14.20
C VAL A 19 -0.13 6.67 -13.80
N VAL A 20 0.36 5.49 -13.43
CA VAL A 20 -0.45 4.42 -12.86
C VAL A 20 -0.53 4.64 -11.34
N ASP A 21 -1.76 4.70 -10.81
CA ASP A 21 -2.01 4.81 -9.37
C ASP A 21 -2.96 3.68 -8.92
N HIS A 22 -2.50 2.92 -7.92
CA HIS A 22 -3.18 1.74 -7.39
C HIS A 22 -4.14 2.02 -6.22
N ARG A 23 -4.43 3.29 -5.89
CA ARG A 23 -5.31 3.66 -4.76
C ARG A 23 -6.71 3.08 -4.87
N LEU A 24 -7.29 3.01 -6.08
CA LEU A 24 -8.64 2.45 -6.26
C LEU A 24 -8.66 0.94 -5.98
N ALA A 25 -7.67 0.21 -6.52
CA ALA A 25 -7.50 -1.22 -6.27
C ALA A 25 -7.29 -1.50 -4.78
N ARG A 26 -6.41 -0.72 -4.12
CA ARG A 26 -6.20 -0.81 -2.66
C ARG A 26 -7.49 -0.55 -1.87
N ARG A 27 -8.27 0.48 -2.24
CA ARG A 27 -9.54 0.80 -1.55
C ARG A 27 -10.57 -0.31 -1.73
N HIS A 28 -10.68 -0.88 -2.93
CA HIS A 28 -11.56 -2.01 -3.19
C HIS A 28 -11.21 -3.21 -2.30
N LEU A 29 -9.93 -3.60 -2.26
CA LEU A 29 -9.46 -4.74 -1.46
C LEU A 29 -9.72 -4.54 0.04
N VAL A 30 -9.46 -3.35 0.58
CA VAL A 30 -9.77 -3.02 1.98
C VAL A 30 -11.28 -3.09 2.26
N ASN A 31 -12.11 -2.67 1.31
CA ASN A 31 -13.57 -2.74 1.47
C ASN A 31 -14.08 -4.18 1.46
N GLU A 32 -13.52 -5.06 0.62
CA GLU A 32 -13.91 -6.48 0.60
C GLU A 32 -13.51 -7.20 1.89
N PHE A 33 -12.34 -6.87 2.46
CA PHE A 33 -11.97 -7.32 3.81
C PHE A 33 -12.98 -6.83 4.87
N ARG A 34 -13.34 -5.55 4.86
CA ARG A 34 -14.34 -4.99 5.80
C ARG A 34 -15.74 -5.58 5.65
N ARG A 35 -16.07 -6.09 4.46
CA ARG A 35 -17.31 -6.84 4.18
C ARG A 35 -17.25 -8.31 4.63
N GLY A 36 -16.14 -8.76 5.21
CA GLY A 36 -15.94 -10.14 5.67
C GLY A 36 -15.70 -11.15 4.55
N ARG A 37 -15.43 -10.69 3.32
CA ARG A 37 -15.22 -11.56 2.16
C ARG A 37 -13.78 -12.06 2.01
N LEU A 38 -12.85 -11.42 2.72
CA LEU A 38 -11.44 -11.79 2.76
C LEU A 38 -11.03 -12.02 4.22
N ARG A 39 -10.16 -13.02 4.42
CA ARG A 39 -9.50 -13.23 5.71
C ARG A 39 -8.28 -12.32 5.84
N GLN A 40 -7.86 -12.05 7.07
CA GLN A 40 -6.76 -11.13 7.35
C GLN A 40 -5.45 -11.59 6.73
N ASP A 41 -5.13 -12.88 6.77
CA ASP A 41 -3.91 -13.46 6.20
C ASP A 41 -3.87 -13.43 4.66
N GLN A 42 -5.03 -13.30 4.00
CA GLN A 42 -5.09 -13.07 2.55
C GLN A 42 -4.69 -11.63 2.17
N VAL A 43 -4.66 -10.71 3.13
CA VAL A 43 -4.33 -9.28 2.91
C VAL A 43 -3.02 -8.89 3.59
N CYS A 44 -2.78 -9.40 4.79
CA CYS A 44 -1.54 -9.25 5.55
C CYS A 44 -0.63 -10.45 5.26
N ASP A 45 -0.32 -10.68 3.98
CA ASP A 45 0.39 -11.84 3.45
C ASP A 45 1.91 -11.61 3.32
N ALA A 46 2.43 -10.55 3.93
CA ALA A 46 3.85 -10.21 3.88
C ALA A 46 4.71 -11.39 4.36
N HIS A 47 5.64 -11.83 3.50
CA HIS A 47 6.52 -12.95 3.81
C HIS A 47 7.37 -12.66 5.06
N PRO A 48 7.75 -13.70 5.84
CA PRO A 48 8.55 -13.53 7.05
C PRO A 48 9.84 -12.72 6.85
N GLU A 49 10.51 -12.85 5.70
CA GLU A 49 11.70 -12.04 5.37
C GLU A 49 11.39 -10.54 5.28
N LEU A 50 10.27 -10.17 4.64
CA LEU A 50 9.86 -8.77 4.55
C LEU A 50 9.49 -8.22 5.92
N ILE A 51 8.87 -9.03 6.79
CA ILE A 51 8.58 -8.65 8.17
C ILE A 51 9.89 -8.41 8.94
N ARG A 52 10.90 -9.28 8.79
CA ARG A 52 12.22 -9.08 9.43
C ARG A 52 12.92 -7.82 8.91
N ALA A 53 12.93 -7.61 7.59
CA ALA A 53 13.49 -6.39 7.00
C ALA A 53 12.74 -5.14 7.50
N ALA A 54 11.40 -5.17 7.55
CA ALA A 54 10.59 -4.09 8.10
C ALA A 54 10.89 -3.79 9.56
N ARG A 55 11.21 -4.82 10.35
CA ARG A 55 11.54 -4.64 11.78
C ARG A 55 12.88 -3.95 11.99
N ASN A 56 13.91 -4.34 11.24
CA ASN A 56 15.29 -3.92 11.51
C ASN A 56 15.80 -2.79 10.61
N LEU A 57 15.27 -2.69 9.37
CA LEU A 57 15.77 -1.78 8.33
C LEU A 57 14.66 -0.88 7.76
N GLY A 58 13.39 -1.18 8.04
CA GLY A 58 12.25 -0.43 7.54
C GLY A 58 12.08 0.93 8.22
N THR A 59 11.54 1.89 7.49
CA THR A 59 11.16 3.20 8.05
C THR A 59 9.68 3.21 8.42
N GLU A 60 9.34 3.70 9.60
CA GLU A 60 7.94 3.85 10.03
C GLU A 60 7.20 4.86 9.14
N SER A 61 6.02 4.48 8.64
CA SER A 61 5.15 5.36 7.88
C SER A 61 4.19 6.13 8.79
N ARG A 62 3.54 7.16 8.23
CA ARG A 62 2.50 7.93 8.93
C ARG A 62 1.15 7.20 9.02
N SER A 63 0.98 6.12 8.26
CA SER A 63 -0.30 5.41 8.15
C SER A 63 -0.33 4.16 9.02
N THR A 64 -1.38 4.04 9.84
CA THR A 64 -1.74 2.79 10.51
C THR A 64 -2.19 1.74 9.48
N CYS A 65 -1.92 0.47 9.74
CA CYS A 65 -2.40 -0.62 8.91
C CYS A 65 -3.94 -0.58 8.85
N PRO A 66 -4.56 -0.47 7.65
CA PRO A 66 -6.01 -0.36 7.53
C PRO A 66 -6.76 -1.67 7.81
N ILE A 67 -6.02 -2.77 8.02
CA ILE A 67 -6.54 -4.12 8.26
C ILE A 67 -6.57 -4.41 9.76
N CYS A 68 -5.41 -4.51 10.42
CA CYS A 68 -5.36 -4.78 11.86
C CYS A 68 -5.58 -3.55 12.74
N GLN A 69 -5.32 -2.34 12.25
CA GLN A 69 -5.48 -1.07 13.00
C GLN A 69 -4.64 -0.96 14.29
N GLU A 70 -3.74 -1.90 14.55
CA GLU A 70 -2.92 -1.96 15.77
C GLU A 70 -1.54 -1.32 15.59
N ALA A 71 -0.96 -1.39 14.39
CA ALA A 71 0.42 -0.98 14.13
C ALA A 71 0.54 -0.04 12.93
N LYS A 72 1.55 0.84 12.97
CA LYS A 72 1.95 1.66 11.82
C LYS A 72 2.60 0.78 10.75
N LEU A 73 2.25 1.05 9.49
CA LEU A 73 2.91 0.40 8.35
C LEU A 73 4.37 0.84 8.30
N ARG A 74 5.25 -0.04 7.81
CA ARG A 74 6.66 0.27 7.57
C ARG A 74 7.00 0.14 6.09
N LEU A 75 7.83 1.06 5.62
CA LEU A 75 8.33 1.08 4.25
C LEU A 75 9.68 0.35 4.22
N VAL A 76 9.79 -0.61 3.32
CA VAL A 76 11.01 -1.41 3.10
C VAL A 76 11.38 -1.29 1.64
N THR A 77 12.64 -0.96 1.39
CA THR A 77 13.24 -1.08 0.06
C THR A 77 13.76 -2.50 -0.09
N TYR A 78 13.23 -3.25 -1.04
CA TYR A 78 13.66 -4.61 -1.33
C TYR A 78 13.98 -4.71 -2.82
N VAL A 79 15.04 -5.47 -3.14
CA VAL A 79 15.48 -5.69 -4.51
C VAL A 79 15.24 -7.15 -4.83
N PHE A 80 14.52 -7.41 -5.91
CA PHE A 80 14.42 -8.75 -6.49
C PHE A 80 15.52 -8.90 -7.54
N GLY A 81 16.39 -9.89 -7.36
CA GLY A 81 17.36 -10.28 -8.40
C GLY A 81 16.67 -11.09 -9.49
N SER A 82 17.09 -10.88 -10.73
CA SER A 82 16.71 -11.67 -11.91
C SER A 82 17.74 -12.76 -12.20
#